data_AF-A0A382N4C6-F1
#
_entry.id   AF-A0A382N4C6-F1
#
_cell.length_a   1.000
_cell.length_b   1.000
_cell.length_c   1.000
_cell.angle_alpha   90.00
_cell.angle_beta   90.00
_cell.angle_gamma   90.00
#
_symmetry.space_group_name_H-M   'P 1'
#
loop_
_entity.id
_entity.type
_entity.pdbx_description
1 polymer ?
#
loop_
_entity_poly.entity_id
_entity_poly.type
_entity_poly.pdbx_seq_one_letter_code
_entity_poly.pdbx_strand_id
1 'polypeptide(L)' 'MIPGEIIVSDNEIEINKGSTSKNIIVENIGDRPIQVGSHYHFYEVNAFLKFDRNKTLGMRLNIASGTAIRF' A
#
# COMPACT_ATOMS: atom_id res chain seq x y z
N MET A 1 -25.59 -27.31 10.21
CA MET A 1 -24.20 -27.62 10.57
C MET A 1 -23.38 -27.49 9.30
N ILE A 2 -22.46 -26.52 9.25
CA ILE A 2 -21.63 -26.25 8.09
C ILE A 2 -20.19 -26.56 8.48
N PRO A 3 -19.64 -27.74 8.12
CA PRO A 3 -18.25 -28.07 8.43
C PRO A 3 -17.29 -27.00 7.88
N GLY A 4 -16.51 -26.39 8.76
CA GLY A 4 -15.55 -25.35 8.39
C GLY A 4 -16.11 -23.93 8.30
N GLU A 5 -17.34 -23.68 8.79
CA GLU A 5 -17.83 -22.31 8.89
C GLU A 5 -16.96 -21.46 9.82
N ILE A 6 -16.61 -20.26 9.35
CA ILE A 6 -15.90 -19.25 10.14
C ILE A 6 -16.92 -18.21 10.58
N ILE A 7 -17.16 -18.13 11.88
CA ILE A 7 -17.98 -17.08 12.49
C ILE A 7 -17.03 -15.97 12.90
N VAL A 8 -16.97 -14.91 12.09
CA VAL A 8 -16.13 -13.73 12.36
C VAL A 8 -16.82 -12.81 13.37
N SER A 9 -16.03 -12.04 14.11
CA SER A 9 -16.55 -10.90 14.86
C SER A 9 -16.78 -9.70 13.93
N ASP A 10 -17.68 -8.80 14.30
CA ASP A 10 -17.92 -7.53 13.58
C ASP A 10 -16.84 -6.46 13.84
N ASN A 11 -15.74 -6.84 14.49
CA ASN A 11 -14.65 -5.91 14.83
C ASN A 11 -13.77 -5.60 13.62
N GLU A 12 -13.36 -4.34 13.49
CA GLU A 12 -12.32 -3.94 12.55
C GLU A 12 -10.92 -4.17 13.13
N ILE A 13 -9.96 -4.43 12.24
CA ILE A 13 -8.55 -4.60 12.61
C ILE A 13 -7.77 -3.38 12.12
N GLU A 14 -7.27 -2.59 13.07
CA GLU A 14 -6.34 -1.50 12.77
C GLU A 14 -4.98 -2.07 12.35
N ILE A 15 -4.52 -1.72 11.15
CA ILE A 15 -3.21 -2.12 10.63
C ILE A 15 -2.18 -1.01 10.83
N ASN A 16 -0.90 -1.40 10.97
CA ASN A 16 0.23 -0.48 11.10
C ASN A 16 0.09 0.52 12.28
N LYS A 17 -0.64 0.13 13.33
CA LYS A 17 -0.86 0.93 14.54
C LYS A 17 0.45 1.48 15.10
N GLY A 18 0.45 2.77 15.44
CA GLY A 18 1.63 3.45 15.99
C GLY A 18 2.72 3.81 14.97
N SER A 19 2.55 3.46 13.69
CA SER A 19 3.47 3.87 12.63
C SER A 19 3.15 5.27 12.11
N THR A 20 4.17 6.06 11.79
CA THR A 20 4.00 7.36 11.13
C THR A 20 3.66 7.16 9.66
N SER A 21 2.56 7.75 9.19
CA SER A 21 2.17 7.75 7.77
C SER A 21 2.15 9.16 7.20
N LYS A 22 2.23 9.26 5.87
CA LYS A 22 2.15 10.53 5.14
C LYS A 22 1.36 10.30 3.85
N ASN A 23 0.47 11.24 3.55
CA ASN A 23 -0.25 11.26 2.28
C ASN A 23 0.57 11.97 1.22
N ILE A 24 0.67 11.37 0.04
CA ILE A 24 1.37 11.90 -1.12
C ILE A 24 0.49 11.72 -2.36
N ILE A 25 0.60 12.67 -3.29
CA ILE A 25 -0.04 12.55 -4.61
C ILE A 25 0.98 11.92 -5.55
N VAL A 26 0.53 10.93 -6.31
CA VAL A 26 1.36 10.16 -7.24
C VAL A 26 0.66 10.13 -8.59
N GLU A 27 1.40 10.42 -9.66
CA GLU A 27 0.93 10.42 -11.04
C GLU A 27 1.72 9.40 -11.85
N ASN A 28 1.02 8.49 -12.56
CA ASN A 28 1.66 7.62 -13.56
C ASN A 28 1.76 8.38 -14.89
N ILE A 29 2.99 8.77 -15.26
CA ILE A 29 3.29 9.46 -16.52
C ILE A 29 3.73 8.49 -17.64
N GLY A 30 3.66 7.18 -17.38
CA GLY A 30 3.97 6.13 -18.35
C GLY A 30 2.77 5.77 -19.23
N ASP A 31 3.03 4.94 -20.24
CA ASP A 31 2.02 4.40 -21.16
C ASP A 31 1.48 3.03 -20.73
N ARG A 32 2.00 2.48 -19.64
CA ARG A 32 1.67 1.15 -19.11
C ARG A 32 1.26 1.24 -17.65
N PRO A 33 0.36 0.35 -17.21
CA PRO A 33 -0.06 0.31 -15.82
C PRO A 33 1.07 -0.11 -14.89
N ILE A 34 1.12 0.49 -13.71
CA ILE A 34 2.13 0.20 -12.68
C ILE A 34 1.42 -0.25 -11.41
N GLN A 35 1.90 -1.34 -10.80
CA GLN A 35 1.34 -1.86 -9.55
C GLN A 35 2.44 -2.00 -8.50
N VAL A 36 2.20 -1.43 -7.31
CA VAL A 36 3.18 -1.39 -6.21
C VAL A 36 2.62 -2.15 -5.01
N GLY A 37 3.38 -3.12 -4.51
CA GLY A 37 2.99 -3.96 -3.37
C GLY A 37 3.19 -3.31 -2.00
N SER A 38 2.47 -3.82 -1.01
CA SER A 38 2.43 -3.32 0.38
C SER A 38 3.78 -3.07 1.05
N HIS A 39 4.82 -3.87 0.74
CA HIS A 39 6.13 -3.83 1.41
C HIS A 39 7.28 -3.31 0.52
N TYR A 40 6.97 -2.89 -0.70
CA TYR A 40 8.00 -2.31 -1.56
C TYR A 40 8.43 -0.93 -1.01
N HIS A 41 9.74 -0.65 -1.01
CA HIS A 41 10.25 0.64 -0.59
C HIS A 41 9.78 1.72 -1.56
N PHE A 42 8.84 2.57 -1.11
CA PHE A 42 8.11 3.46 -2.01
C PHE A 42 9.02 4.49 -2.70
N TYR A 43 10.14 4.85 -2.08
CA TYR A 43 11.17 5.71 -2.67
C TYR A 43 11.74 5.16 -4.00
N GLU A 44 11.79 3.83 -4.16
CA GLU A 44 12.48 3.16 -5.27
C GLU A 44 11.51 2.69 -6.37
N VAL A 45 10.22 3.02 -6.28
CA VAL A 45 9.24 2.58 -7.27
C VAL A 45 9.57 3.14 -8.65
N ASN A 46 8.96 2.52 -9.67
CA ASN A 46 9.16 2.84 -11.08
C ASN A 46 9.32 4.35 -11.36
N ALA A 47 10.30 4.71 -12.17
CA ALA A 47 10.62 6.09 -12.55
C ALA A 47 9.46 6.85 -13.21
N PHE A 48 8.50 6.14 -13.82
CA PHE A 48 7.28 6.73 -14.40
C PHE A 48 6.20 7.08 -13.37
N LEU A 49 6.39 6.75 -12.08
CA LEU A 49 5.59 7.34 -11.01
C LEU A 49 6.22 8.66 -10.58
N LYS A 50 5.54 9.76 -10.88
CA LYS A 50 5.94 11.13 -10.55
C LYS A 50 5.34 11.55 -9.21
N PHE A 51 6.22 11.83 -8.25
CA PHE A 51 5.91 12.31 -6.90
C PHE A 51 7.21 12.85 -6.24
N ASP A 52 7.09 13.44 -5.05
CA ASP A 52 8.24 13.87 -4.25
C ASP A 52 8.89 12.67 -3.54
N ARG A 53 9.95 12.12 -4.12
CA ARG A 53 10.63 10.91 -3.61
C ARG A 53 11.20 11.10 -2.21
N ASN A 54 11.78 12.26 -1.90
CA ASN A 54 12.40 12.50 -0.60
C ASN A 54 11.40 12.38 0.55
N LYS A 55 10.11 12.64 0.30
CA LYS A 55 9.04 12.44 1.30
C LYS A 55 8.76 10.98 1.65
N THR A 56 9.28 10.02 0.89
CA THR A 56 8.95 8.58 1.02
C THR A 56 10.15 7.70 1.34
N LEU A 57 11.32 8.28 1.63
CA LEU A 57 12.50 7.54 2.03
C LEU A 57 12.24 6.76 3.32
N GLY A 58 12.51 5.45 3.30
CA GLY A 58 12.23 4.53 4.41
C GLY A 58 10.74 4.19 4.58
N MET A 59 9.87 4.58 3.63
CA MET A 59 8.42 4.36 3.73
C MET A 59 7.93 3.29 2.74
N ARG A 60 6.78 2.69 3.09
CA ARG A 60 6.02 1.74 2.25
C ARG A 60 4.54 2.12 2.25
N LEU A 61 3.74 1.48 1.41
CA LEU A 61 2.29 1.69 1.38
C LEU A 61 1.64 1.27 2.71
N ASN A 62 0.79 2.14 3.25
CA ASN A 62 0.00 1.87 4.44
C ASN A 62 -1.29 1.09 4.09
N ILE A 63 -1.13 -0.12 3.58
CA ILE A 63 -2.23 -1.01 3.14
C ILE A 63 -2.06 -2.41 3.75
N ALA A 64 -3.08 -3.26 3.61
CA ALA A 64 -3.05 -4.63 4.10
C ALA A 64 -1.88 -5.43 3.48
N SER A 65 -1.23 -6.29 4.28
CA SER A 65 -0.10 -7.10 3.83
C SER A 65 -0.48 -7.97 2.63
N GLY A 66 0.43 -8.11 1.68
CA GLY A 66 0.22 -8.86 0.43
C GLY A 66 -0.63 -8.15 -0.64
N THR A 67 -1.31 -7.05 -0.31
CA THR A 67 -2.07 -6.25 -1.29
C THR A 67 -1.17 -5.25 -2.05
N ALA A 68 -1.74 -4.58 -3.06
CA ALA A 68 -1.05 -3.63 -3.91
C ALA A 68 -1.97 -2.49 -4.38
N ILE A 69 -1.39 -1.35 -4.74
CA ILE A 69 -2.08 -0.23 -5.41
C ILE A 69 -1.65 -0.19 -6.88
N ARG A 70 -2.62 0.01 -7.77
CA ARG A 70 -2.41 0.13 -9.22
C ARG A 70 -2.61 1.57 -9.67
N PHE A 71 -1.71 2.05 -10.52
CA PHE A 71 -1.64 3.39 -11.12
C PHE A 71 -1.61 3.29 -12.65
#